data_AF-A0A0Q9LI68-F1
#
_entry.id   AF-A0A0Q9LI68-F1
#
_cell.length_a   1.000
_cell.length_b   1.000
_cell.length_c   1.000
_cell.angle_alpha   90.00
_cell.angle_beta   90.00
_cell.angle_gamma   90.00
#
_symmetry.space_group_name_H-M   'P 1'
#
loop_
_entity.id
_entity.type
_entity.pdbx_description
1 polymer ?
#
loop_
_entity_poly.entity_id
_entity_poly.type
_entity_poly.pdbx_seq_one_letter_code
_entity_poly.pdbx_strand_id
1 'polypeptide(L)'
;MKSNSGFGGWRPILVLVFAASMGLSGCAAVKTTAAPAGQAAATMEKAGTDLNRLTLTDKAVERLGVTTAKVTKGTGSALEIPYGSLVYDATGKTWVYTNPESRTYIRAAVTVDRITGNRVLLRSGPPAGTDVVTVGAAELFGAEFGTKGH
;
A
#
# COMPACT_ATOMS: atom_id res chain seq x y z
N MET A 1 -24.93 -16.58 -54.83
CA MET A 1 -25.18 -17.66 -55.81
C MET A 1 -23.85 -18.30 -56.23
N LYS A 2 -23.80 -19.63 -56.21
CA LYS A 2 -22.94 -20.59 -56.97
C LYS A 2 -21.39 -20.36 -56.93
N SER A 3 -20.64 -21.20 -56.22
CA SER A 3 -20.05 -22.50 -56.62
C SER A 3 -18.72 -22.34 -57.38
N ASN A 4 -17.56 -22.65 -56.80
CA ASN A 4 -16.90 -23.97 -56.62
C ASN A 4 -16.11 -24.48 -57.86
N SER A 5 -14.81 -24.68 -57.61
CA SER A 5 -13.92 -25.81 -57.96
C SER A 5 -13.36 -26.08 -59.38
N GLY A 6 -12.08 -26.46 -59.39
CA GLY A 6 -11.37 -27.29 -60.39
C GLY A 6 -10.16 -26.57 -61.00
N PHE A 7 -8.97 -27.12 -61.26
CA PHE A 7 -8.29 -28.43 -61.23
C PHE A 7 -6.77 -28.07 -61.26
N GLY A 8 -5.83 -28.70 -60.55
CA GLY A 8 -5.25 -30.02 -60.87
C GLY A 8 -3.91 -29.91 -61.64
N GLY A 9 -2.82 -30.50 -61.10
CA GLY A 9 -1.55 -30.81 -61.81
C GLY A 9 -0.29 -30.23 -61.14
N TRP A 10 0.37 -30.90 -60.19
CA TRP A 10 1.40 -31.96 -60.34
C TRP A 10 2.63 -31.51 -61.16
N ARG A 11 3.78 -31.26 -60.50
CA ARG A 11 5.18 -31.69 -60.82
C ARG A 11 6.23 -30.91 -59.98
N PRO A 12 7.45 -31.45 -59.75
CA PRO A 12 7.97 -31.71 -58.41
C PRO A 12 9.22 -30.90 -58.01
N ILE A 13 9.52 -30.95 -56.71
CA ILE A 13 10.86 -30.92 -56.08
C ILE A 13 11.77 -29.73 -56.42
N LEU A 14 11.94 -28.86 -55.44
CA LEU A 14 13.28 -28.49 -54.98
C LEU A 14 13.22 -28.13 -53.50
N VAL A 15 13.57 -29.12 -52.68
CA VAL A 15 13.88 -28.95 -51.26
C VAL A 15 15.14 -28.09 -51.20
N LEU A 16 15.00 -26.84 -50.78
CA LEU A 16 16.09 -26.00 -50.29
C LEU A 16 15.86 -25.81 -48.80
N VAL A 17 16.44 -26.74 -48.04
CA VAL A 17 16.67 -26.59 -46.60
C VAL A 17 17.58 -25.37 -46.42
N PHE A 18 17.02 -24.25 -45.98
CA PHE A 18 17.79 -23.18 -45.37
C PHE A 18 17.55 -23.23 -43.87
N ALA A 19 18.53 -23.82 -43.19
CA ALA A 19 18.64 -23.83 -41.75
C ALA A 19 19.02 -22.44 -41.20
N ALA A 20 18.69 -22.24 -39.92
CA ALA A 20 19.15 -21.16 -39.03
C ALA A 20 18.49 -19.78 -39.24
N SER A 21 18.00 -19.08 -38.22
CA SER A 21 18.00 -19.30 -36.78
C SER A 21 16.94 -18.38 -36.16
N MET A 22 16.21 -18.89 -35.17
CA MET A 22 15.38 -18.09 -34.26
C MET A 22 16.26 -17.11 -33.49
N GLY A 23 16.14 -15.82 -33.79
CA GLY A 23 16.66 -14.74 -32.97
C GLY A 23 15.57 -14.19 -32.05
N LEU A 24 15.22 -14.90 -30.97
CA LEU A 24 14.63 -14.24 -29.79
C LEU A 24 15.80 -13.62 -29.02
N SER A 25 16.05 -12.32 -29.18
CA SER A 25 16.98 -11.59 -28.33
C SER A 25 16.44 -10.20 -28.03
N GLY A 26 16.03 -10.02 -26.79
CA GLY A 26 15.47 -8.76 -26.31
C GLY A 26 15.02 -8.76 -24.85
N CYS A 27 15.53 -9.65 -23.99
CA CYS A 27 15.47 -9.41 -22.54
C CYS A 27 16.50 -8.34 -22.20
N ALA A 28 16.14 -7.07 -22.43
CA ALA A 28 16.85 -5.97 -21.81
C ALA A 28 16.63 -6.09 -20.30
N ALA A 29 17.64 -6.60 -19.60
CA ALA A 29 17.66 -6.59 -18.14
C ALA A 29 17.65 -5.13 -17.70
N VAL A 30 16.48 -4.64 -17.27
CA VAL A 30 16.37 -3.41 -16.51
C VAL A 30 17.26 -3.62 -15.29
N LYS A 31 18.38 -2.89 -15.21
CA LYS A 31 19.15 -2.76 -13.98
C LYS A 31 18.27 -2.02 -12.98
N THR A 32 17.41 -2.75 -12.30
CA THR A 32 16.82 -2.29 -11.05
C THR A 32 17.99 -2.10 -10.11
N THR A 33 18.39 -0.85 -9.88
CA THR A 33 19.28 -0.49 -8.78
C THR A 33 18.55 -0.92 -7.51
N ALA A 34 18.90 -2.10 -6.99
CA ALA A 34 18.43 -2.54 -5.69
C ALA A 34 18.82 -1.46 -4.69
N ALA A 35 17.84 -0.98 -3.91
CA ALA A 35 18.16 -0.16 -2.75
C ALA A 35 19.17 -0.93 -1.89
N PRO A 36 20.17 -0.26 -1.28
CA PRO A 36 21.18 -0.93 -0.49
C PRO A 36 20.48 -1.85 0.53
N ALA A 37 20.70 -3.15 0.37
CA ALA A 37 20.18 -4.15 1.27
C ALA A 37 20.86 -3.92 2.63
N GLY A 38 20.10 -3.47 3.63
CA GLY A 38 20.61 -3.36 5.00
C GLY A 38 20.08 -2.20 5.84
N GLN A 39 19.50 -1.15 5.26
CA GLN A 39 18.96 -0.04 6.06
C GLN A 39 17.47 -0.21 6.32
N ALA A 40 17.09 -0.31 7.60
CA ALA A 40 15.70 -0.44 8.02
C ALA A 40 14.87 0.78 7.55
N ALA A 41 13.72 0.52 6.94
CA ALA A 41 12.83 1.57 6.44
C ALA A 41 12.16 2.38 7.57
N ALA A 42 12.07 1.79 8.76
CA ALA A 42 11.49 2.35 9.97
C ALA A 42 12.31 1.94 11.20
N THR A 43 12.39 2.80 12.21
CA THR A 43 12.79 2.41 13.57
C THR A 43 11.57 2.34 14.47
N MET A 44 11.66 1.54 15.54
CA MET A 44 10.57 1.34 16.50
C MET A 44 11.08 1.52 17.92
N GLU A 45 10.44 2.40 18.67
CA GLU A 45 10.72 2.67 20.07
C GLU A 45 9.47 2.46 20.91
N LYS A 46 9.63 2.15 22.20
CA LYS A 46 8.47 2.03 23.10
C LYS A 46 7.90 3.42 23.43
N ALA A 47 6.58 3.54 23.29
CA ALA A 47 5.81 4.74 23.63
C ALA A 47 4.81 4.45 24.75
N GLY A 48 5.23 3.67 25.75
CA GLY A 48 4.39 3.14 26.82
C GLY A 48 4.37 1.61 26.83
N THR A 49 3.48 1.02 27.63
CA THR A 49 3.40 -0.44 27.81
C THR A 49 3.05 -1.16 26.50
N ASP A 50 2.01 -0.65 25.81
CA ASP A 50 1.42 -1.32 24.66
C ASP A 50 1.56 -0.52 23.36
N LEU A 51 2.23 0.63 23.36
CA LEU A 51 2.35 1.48 22.19
C LEU A 51 3.79 1.52 21.68
N ASN A 52 3.92 1.58 20.37
CA ASN A 52 5.20 1.80 19.73
C ASN A 52 5.18 3.15 19.00
N ARG A 53 6.34 3.81 18.99
CA ARG A 53 6.67 4.97 18.17
C ARG A 53 7.42 4.47 16.95
N LEU A 54 6.84 4.67 15.78
CA LEU A 54 7.46 4.33 14.50
C LEU A 54 8.06 5.61 13.90
N THR A 55 9.34 5.58 13.56
CA THR A 55 9.98 6.68 12.83
C THR A 55 10.41 6.18 11.46
N LEU A 56 9.78 6.69 10.40
CA LEU A 56 10.08 6.31 9.02
C LEU A 56 11.27 7.12 8.49
N THR A 57 12.06 6.52 7.60
CA THR A 57 13.01 7.28 6.75
C THR A 57 12.23 8.14 5.74
N ASP A 58 12.82 9.22 5.23
CA ASP A 58 12.18 10.06 4.18
C ASP A 58 11.77 9.21 2.97
N LYS A 59 12.64 8.30 2.54
CA LYS A 59 12.37 7.37 1.42
C LYS A 59 11.22 6.41 1.72
N ALA A 60 11.03 6.00 2.97
CA ALA A 60 9.91 5.17 3.36
C ALA A 60 8.59 5.96 3.34
N VAL A 61 8.60 7.21 3.80
CA VAL A 61 7.43 8.11 3.69
C VAL A 61 7.04 8.30 2.22
N GLU A 62 8.01 8.56 1.34
CA GLU A 62 7.78 8.70 -0.10
C GLU A 62 7.18 7.43 -0.72
N ARG A 63 7.79 6.26 -0.45
CA ARG A 63 7.34 4.98 -1.00
C ARG A 63 5.95 4.58 -0.55
N LEU A 64 5.62 4.84 0.71
CA LEU A 64 4.31 4.55 1.29
C LEU A 64 3.27 5.61 0.91
N GLY A 65 3.70 6.76 0.39
CA GLY A 65 2.82 7.89 0.09
C GLY A 65 2.05 8.36 1.32
N VAL A 66 2.69 8.38 2.49
CA VAL A 66 1.99 8.69 3.75
C VAL A 66 1.44 10.11 3.71
N THR A 67 0.13 10.24 3.86
CA THR A 67 -0.55 11.53 4.00
C THR A 67 -1.29 11.60 5.32
N THR A 68 -1.51 12.80 5.82
CA THR A 68 -2.27 13.04 7.05
C THR A 68 -3.45 13.98 6.81
N ALA A 69 -4.41 13.93 7.71
CA ALA A 69 -5.45 14.93 7.84
C ALA A 69 -5.73 15.20 9.31
N LYS A 70 -6.29 16.37 9.60
CA LYS A 70 -6.69 16.74 10.95
C LYS A 70 -7.95 15.99 11.36
N VAL A 71 -8.00 15.53 12.62
CA VAL A 71 -9.26 15.19 13.29
C VAL A 71 -10.10 16.46 13.36
N THR A 72 -11.36 16.37 12.94
CA THR A 72 -12.29 17.51 12.91
C THR A 72 -13.45 17.30 13.89
N LYS A 73 -14.24 18.34 14.11
CA LYS A 73 -15.55 18.22 14.77
C LYS A 73 -16.64 18.20 13.71
N GLY A 74 -17.38 17.10 13.62
CA GLY A 74 -18.58 16.98 12.82
C GLY A 74 -19.80 17.62 13.51
N THR A 75 -20.97 17.43 12.91
CA THR A 75 -22.25 17.90 13.45
C THR A 75 -22.50 17.38 14.86
N GLY A 76 -22.97 18.25 15.76
CA GLY A 76 -23.20 17.87 17.16
C GLY A 76 -21.92 17.71 17.99
N SER A 77 -20.79 18.26 17.52
CA SER A 77 -19.47 18.19 18.17
C SER A 77 -18.86 16.79 18.28
N ALA A 78 -19.35 15.81 17.50
CA ALA A 78 -18.71 14.51 17.38
C ALA A 78 -17.33 14.63 16.73
N LEU A 79 -16.35 13.83 17.14
CA LEU A 79 -15.06 13.77 16.46
C LEU A 79 -15.23 13.07 15.11
N GLU A 80 -14.56 13.57 14.08
CA GLU A 80 -14.65 13.04 12.72
C GLU A 80 -13.27 12.90 12.07
N ILE A 81 -13.03 11.75 11.43
CA ILE A 81 -11.81 11.43 10.68
C ILE A 81 -12.15 10.90 9.27
N PRO A 82 -11.22 10.98 8.30
CA PRO A 82 -11.36 10.27 7.03
C PRO A 82 -11.38 8.74 7.23
N TYR A 83 -12.14 8.03 6.40
CA TYR A 83 -12.23 6.56 6.47
C TYR A 83 -10.87 5.86 6.31
N GLY A 84 -10.01 6.35 5.42
CA GLY A 84 -8.66 5.81 5.21
C GLY A 84 -7.74 5.86 6.44
N SER A 85 -8.12 6.60 7.49
CA SER A 85 -7.37 6.62 8.75
C SER A 85 -7.63 5.44 9.67
N LEU A 86 -8.73 4.71 9.46
CA LEU A 86 -9.20 3.67 10.37
C LEU A 86 -8.50 2.34 10.07
N VAL A 87 -7.93 1.75 11.11
CA VAL A 87 -7.33 0.40 11.07
C VAL A 87 -8.04 -0.50 12.09
N TYR A 88 -8.31 -1.73 11.70
CA TYR A 88 -8.82 -2.77 12.60
C TYR A 88 -7.70 -3.74 12.94
N ASP A 89 -7.57 -4.09 14.22
CA ASP A 89 -6.74 -5.22 14.61
C ASP A 89 -7.50 -6.56 14.49
N ALA A 90 -6.79 -7.67 14.72
CA ALA A 90 -7.35 -9.02 14.61
C ALA A 90 -8.49 -9.32 15.60
N THR A 91 -8.66 -8.50 16.65
CA THR A 91 -9.76 -8.62 17.62
C THR A 91 -10.93 -7.69 17.31
N GLY A 92 -10.82 -6.90 16.22
CA GLY A 92 -11.81 -5.92 15.83
C GLY A 92 -11.71 -4.58 16.56
N LYS A 93 -10.67 -4.34 17.38
CA LYS A 93 -10.47 -3.01 17.95
C LYS A 93 -9.98 -2.05 16.88
N THR A 94 -10.39 -0.80 17.01
CA THR A 94 -10.15 0.25 16.03
C THR A 94 -9.06 1.21 16.47
N TRP A 95 -8.19 1.54 15.52
CA TRP A 95 -7.01 2.37 15.72
C TRP A 95 -6.89 3.41 14.60
N VAL A 96 -6.18 4.49 14.91
CA VAL A 96 -5.62 5.44 13.94
C VAL A 96 -4.14 5.62 14.23
N TYR A 97 -3.34 6.03 13.24
CA TYR A 97 -1.97 6.48 13.50
C TYR A 97 -1.95 8.01 13.59
N THR A 98 -1.49 8.53 14.72
CA THR A 98 -1.23 9.96 14.90
C THR A 98 0.14 10.32 14.33
N ASN A 99 0.33 11.58 13.95
CA ASN A 99 1.62 12.10 13.49
C ASN A 99 2.10 13.26 14.37
N PRO A 100 2.59 13.00 15.60
CA PRO A 100 2.98 14.06 16.55
C PRO A 100 4.22 14.85 16.13
N GLU A 101 5.11 14.26 15.34
CA GLU A 101 6.35 14.85 14.86
C GLU A 101 6.61 14.39 13.42
N SER A 102 7.48 15.09 12.68
CA SER A 102 7.80 14.71 11.30
C SER A 102 8.24 13.25 11.19
N ARG A 103 7.57 12.48 10.31
CA ARG A 103 7.82 11.04 10.05
C ARG A 103 7.65 10.10 11.24
N THR A 104 7.10 10.60 12.34
CA THR A 104 6.92 9.84 13.57
C THR A 104 5.45 9.51 13.75
N TYR A 105 5.13 8.24 13.98
CA TYR A 105 3.77 7.75 14.04
C TYR A 105 3.53 6.92 15.30
N ILE A 106 2.41 7.19 15.96
CA ILE A 106 1.99 6.47 17.18
C ILE A 106 0.53 6.08 17.04
N ARG A 107 0.21 4.81 17.22
CA ARG A 107 -1.18 4.35 17.20
C ARG A 107 -1.97 4.94 18.37
N ALA A 108 -3.20 5.33 18.11
CA ALA A 108 -4.16 5.77 19.12
C ALA A 108 -5.46 4.99 18.95
N ALA A 109 -6.03 4.54 20.07
CA ALA A 109 -7.31 3.86 20.05
C ALA A 109 -8.43 4.85 19.68
N VAL A 110 -9.38 4.39 18.89
CA VAL A 110 -10.62 5.12 18.61
C VAL A 110 -11.81 4.22 18.86
N THR A 111 -12.94 4.82 19.21
CA THR A 111 -14.23 4.12 19.26
C THR A 111 -15.12 4.68 18.17
N VAL A 112 -15.44 3.86 17.18
CA VAL A 112 -16.32 4.26 16.06
C VAL A 112 -17.77 4.41 16.56
N ASP A 113 -18.38 5.56 16.29
CA ASP A 113 -19.83 5.76 16.40
C ASP A 113 -20.53 5.17 15.19
N ARG A 114 -20.20 5.71 14.02
CA ARG A 114 -20.75 5.31 12.71
C ARG A 114 -19.81 5.73 11.59
N ILE A 115 -20.00 5.12 10.42
CA ILE A 115 -19.32 5.50 9.18
C ILE A 115 -20.35 6.09 8.23
N THR A 116 -20.02 7.20 7.58
CA THR A 116 -20.90 7.91 6.64
C THR A 116 -20.10 8.31 5.41
N GLY A 117 -20.31 7.59 4.31
CA GLY A 117 -19.51 7.77 3.09
C GLY A 117 -18.02 7.57 3.38
N ASN A 118 -17.21 8.59 3.12
CA ASN A 118 -15.76 8.56 3.34
C ASN A 118 -15.33 9.14 4.70
N ARG A 119 -16.25 9.24 5.67
CA ARG A 119 -16.00 9.80 7.01
C ARG A 119 -16.36 8.80 8.10
N VAL A 120 -15.64 8.87 9.21
CA VAL A 120 -15.88 8.08 10.41
C VAL A 120 -16.15 9.05 11.55
N LEU A 121 -17.34 8.95 12.14
CA LEU A 121 -17.69 9.66 13.36
C LEU A 121 -17.25 8.79 14.53
N LEU A 122 -16.60 9.40 15.52
CA LEU A 122 -16.03 8.73 16.67
C LEU A 122 -16.76 9.12 17.95
N ARG A 123 -17.03 8.12 18.80
CA ARG A 123 -17.42 8.34 20.20
C ARG A 123 -16.23 8.79 21.05
N SER A 124 -15.04 8.29 20.73
CA SER A 124 -13.78 8.69 21.38
C SER A 124 -12.58 8.50 20.44
N GLY A 125 -11.53 9.27 20.66
CA GLY A 125 -10.30 9.24 19.86
C GLY A 125 -9.40 10.43 20.19
N PRO A 126 -8.34 10.66 19.39
CA PRO A 126 -7.51 11.85 19.52
C PRO A 126 -8.34 13.14 19.42
N PRO A 127 -7.94 14.22 20.12
CA PRO A 127 -8.68 15.47 20.09
C PRO A 127 -8.72 16.09 18.68
N ALA A 128 -9.71 16.93 18.44
CA ALA A 128 -9.78 17.72 17.20
C ALA A 128 -8.48 18.54 17.03
N GLY A 129 -7.96 18.58 15.81
CA GLY A 129 -6.67 19.22 15.48
C GLY A 129 -5.46 18.27 15.51
N THR A 130 -5.60 17.03 15.99
CA THR A 130 -4.55 16.01 15.85
C THR A 130 -4.40 15.58 14.39
N ASP A 131 -3.17 15.46 13.90
CA ASP A 131 -2.91 14.82 12.61
C ASP A 131 -3.04 13.31 12.72
N VAL A 132 -3.88 12.73 11.87
CA VAL A 132 -4.02 11.30 11.70
C VAL A 132 -3.67 10.90 10.27
N VAL A 133 -2.97 9.78 10.12
CA VAL A 133 -2.59 9.22 8.82
C VAL A 133 -3.84 8.82 8.06
N THR A 134 -3.93 9.15 6.77
CA THR A 134 -5.07 8.86 5.89
C THR A 134 -4.73 7.92 4.74
N VAL A 135 -3.46 7.92 4.32
CA VAL A 135 -2.86 6.98 3.37
C VAL A 135 -1.62 6.42 4.04
N GLY A 136 -1.42 5.11 3.97
CA GLY A 136 -0.32 4.45 4.67
C GLY A 136 -0.68 3.91 6.06
N ALA A 137 -1.94 4.05 6.52
CA ALA A 137 -2.32 3.64 7.88
C ALA A 137 -2.21 2.11 8.10
N ALA A 138 -2.63 1.32 7.11
CA ALA A 138 -2.52 -0.14 7.17
C ALA A 138 -1.06 -0.61 7.03
N GLU A 139 -0.26 0.11 6.26
CA GLU A 139 1.16 -0.14 6.05
C GLU A 139 1.97 0.14 7.32
N LEU A 140 1.63 1.22 8.04
CA LEU A 140 2.19 1.50 9.38
C LEU A 140 1.80 0.40 10.38
N PHE A 141 0.57 -0.10 10.32
CA PHE A 141 0.15 -1.25 11.13
C PHE A 141 0.95 -2.51 10.81
N GLY A 142 1.13 -2.81 9.53
CA GLY A 142 2.00 -3.89 9.08
C GLY A 142 3.45 -3.71 9.54
N ALA A 143 3.99 -2.48 9.53
CA ALA A 143 5.32 -2.21 10.03
C ALA A 143 5.42 -2.37 11.56
N GLU A 144 4.36 -2.06 12.31
CA GLU A 144 4.34 -2.19 13.78
C GLU A 144 4.28 -3.66 14.23
N PHE A 145 3.56 -4.52 13.51
CA PHE A 145 3.30 -5.90 13.93
C PHE A 145 3.93 -6.99 13.04
N GLY A 146 4.37 -6.64 11.83
CA GLY A 146 4.76 -7.57 10.77
C GLY A 146 6.21 -8.04 10.77
N THR A 147 7.04 -7.65 11.75
CA THR A 147 8.45 -8.07 11.82
C THR A 147 8.72 -9.25 12.75
N LYS A 148 7.70 -10.04 13.14
CA LYS A 148 7.95 -11.38 13.69
C LYS A 148 8.30 -12.34 12.54
N GLY A 149 9.50 -12.15 11.98
CA GLY A 149 10.15 -13.20 11.19
C GLY A 149 10.38 -14.42 12.07
N HIS A 150 10.12 -15.59 11.51
CA HIS A 150 10.48 -16.90 12.06
C HIS A 150 11.97 -17.02 12.35
#